data_AF-A0A402XJN8-F1
#
_entry.id   AF-A0A402XJN8-F1
#
_cell.length_a   1.000
_cell.length_b   1.000
_cell.length_c   1.000
_cell.angle_alpha   90.00
_cell.angle_beta   90.00
_cell.angle_gamma   90.00
#
_symmetry.space_group_name_H-M   'P 1'
#
loop_
_entity.id
_entity.type
_entity.pdbx_description
1 polymer ?
#
loop_
_entity_poly.entity_id
_entity_poly.type
_entity_poly.pdbx_seq_one_letter_code
_entity_poly.pdbx_strand_id
1 'polypeptide(L)' 'MIGPAPPVGSTTQLNVIREAMTEMYASLDIAFVDVRDVVNAANKGLYTGSDMVHPGDAGHVYRGMQMAIRVSNQL' A
#
# COMPACT_ATOMS: atom_id res chain seq x y z
N MET A 1 7.71 1.92 -8.01
CA MET A 1 7.81 1.47 -6.60
C MET A 1 6.45 1.53 -5.95
N ILE A 2 6.11 0.55 -5.10
CA ILE A 2 4.81 0.49 -4.40
C ILE A 2 4.94 1.16 -3.03
N GLY A 3 3.98 2.02 -2.68
CA GLY A 3 3.95 2.69 -1.38
C GLY A 3 3.64 1.75 -0.20
N PRO A 4 3.82 2.24 1.04
CA PRO A 4 3.49 1.47 2.24
C PRO A 4 1.99 1.16 2.31
N ALA A 5 1.63 -0.10 2.56
CA ALA A 5 0.24 -0.56 2.71
C ALA A 5 0.03 -1.39 3.99
N PRO A 6 0.45 -0.94 5.17
CA PRO A 6 0.22 -1.70 6.39
C PRO A 6 -1.29 -1.80 6.69
N PRO A 7 -1.74 -2.90 7.31
CA PRO A 7 -3.16 -3.18 7.51
C PRO A 7 -3.87 -2.21 8.48
N VAL A 8 -3.13 -1.35 9.18
CA VAL A 8 -3.69 -0.28 10.02
C VAL A 8 -4.18 0.92 9.21
N GLY A 9 -3.87 0.99 7.91
CA GLY A 9 -4.18 2.14 7.07
C GLY A 9 -3.25 3.33 7.32
N SER A 10 -3.62 4.49 6.82
CA SER A 10 -2.90 5.74 7.00
C SER A 10 -2.86 6.18 8.46
N THR A 11 -1.65 6.40 8.97
CA THR A 11 -1.39 7.11 10.24
C THR A 11 -0.44 8.27 9.98
N THR A 12 -0.29 9.19 10.93
CA THR A 12 0.68 10.30 10.82
C THR A 12 2.09 9.80 10.49
N GLN A 13 2.57 8.77 11.19
CA GLN A 13 3.91 8.22 10.98
C GLN A 13 4.05 7.55 9.62
N LEU A 14 3.02 6.81 9.18
CA LEU A 14 3.04 6.15 7.87
C LEU A 14 2.94 7.14 6.72
N ASN A 15 2.25 8.27 6.92
CA ASN A 15 2.21 9.35 5.94
C ASN A 15 3.57 10.02 5.78
N VAL A 16 4.31 10.25 6.87
CA VAL A 16 5.69 10.76 6.80
C VAL A 16 6.59 9.81 6.00
N ILE A 17 6.51 8.50 6.24
CA ILE A 17 7.28 7.50 5.47
C ILE A 17 6.88 7.53 3.99
N ARG A 18 5.57 7.56 3.70
CA ARG A 18 5.04 7.62 2.34
C ARG A 18 5.55 8.86 1.59
N GLU A 19 5.55 10.01 2.24
CA GLU A 19 6.03 11.28 1.68
C GLU A 19 7.52 11.23 1.38
N ALA A 20 8.34 10.79 2.34
CA ALA A 20 9.78 10.62 2.14
C ALA A 20 10.10 9.64 0.98
N MET A 21 9.35 8.53 0.88
CA MET A 21 9.48 7.59 -0.23
C MET A 21 9.12 8.26 -1.56
N THR A 22 7.99 8.97 -1.61
CA THR A 22 7.52 9.63 -2.83
C THR A 22 8.53 10.66 -3.33
N GLU A 23 9.07 11.48 -2.43
CA GLU A 23 10.12 12.46 -2.74
C GLU A 23 11.39 11.79 -3.27
N MET A 24 11.86 10.75 -2.57
CA MET A 24 13.04 9.98 -2.99
C MET A 24 12.85 9.38 -4.39
N TYR A 25 11.72 8.74 -4.68
CA TYR A 25 11.50 8.12 -5.99
C TYR A 25 11.29 9.16 -7.10
N ALA A 26 10.67 10.30 -6.81
CA ALA A 26 10.59 11.40 -7.76
C ALA A 26 11.98 11.91 -8.17
N SER A 27 12.92 12.02 -7.22
CA SER A 27 14.31 12.42 -7.51
C SER A 27 15.09 11.43 -8.39
N LEU A 28 14.62 10.17 -8.46
CA LEU A 28 15.21 9.11 -9.26
C LEU A 28 14.47 8.85 -10.58
N ASP A 29 13.45 9.67 -10.90
CA ASP A 29 12.54 9.44 -12.03
C ASP A 29 11.87 8.05 -12.00
N ILE A 30 11.56 7.56 -10.80
CA ILE A 30 10.88 6.28 -10.58
C ILE A 30 9.43 6.55 -10.20
N ALA A 31 8.49 5.99 -10.98
CA ALA A 31 7.07 6.09 -10.68
C ALA A 31 6.73 5.52 -9.29
N PHE A 32 5.92 6.25 -8.52
CA PHE A 32 5.40 5.83 -7.23
C PHE A 32 3.92 5.45 -7.33
N VAL A 33 3.60 4.20 -6.98
CA VAL A 33 2.24 3.68 -6.99
C VAL A 33 1.68 3.80 -5.58
N ASP A 34 0.80 4.78 -5.38
CA ASP A 34 0.20 5.03 -4.08
C ASP A 34 -0.94 4.03 -3.79
N VAL A 35 -0.68 3.14 -2.84
CA VAL A 35 -1.60 2.10 -2.36
C VAL A 35 -2.12 2.40 -0.95
N ARG A 36 -2.03 3.66 -0.52
CA ARG A 36 -2.57 4.11 0.76
C ARG A 36 -4.03 3.69 0.93
N ASP A 37 -4.35 3.22 2.13
CA ASP A 37 -5.68 2.78 2.57
C ASP A 37 -6.33 1.66 1.76
N VAL A 38 -5.59 0.98 0.87
CA VAL A 38 -6.05 -0.26 0.23
C VAL A 38 -6.46 -1.28 1.30
N VAL A 39 -5.60 -1.48 2.32
CA VAL A 39 -6.01 -2.14 3.57
C VAL A 39 -5.94 -1.14 4.70
N ASN A 40 -6.99 -1.11 5.52
CA ASN A 40 -7.19 -0.14 6.59
C ASN A 40 -7.99 -0.76 7.74
N ALA A 41 -8.24 0.02 8.79
CA ALA A 41 -8.96 -0.43 9.97
C ALA A 41 -10.33 -1.07 9.68
N ALA A 42 -11.02 -0.69 8.61
CA ALA A 42 -12.35 -1.19 8.26
C ALA A 42 -12.31 -2.57 7.58
N ASN A 43 -11.24 -2.89 6.83
CA ASN A 43 -11.17 -4.12 6.04
C ASN A 43 -10.01 -5.07 6.44
N LYS A 44 -9.16 -4.68 7.39
CA LYS A 44 -7.98 -5.48 7.79
C LYS A 44 -8.30 -6.90 8.22
N GLY A 45 -9.47 -7.12 8.84
CA GLY A 45 -9.90 -8.45 9.28
C GLY A 45 -10.14 -9.44 8.14
N LEU A 46 -10.36 -8.94 6.91
CA LEU A 46 -10.53 -9.76 5.71
C LEU A 46 -9.21 -10.03 4.98
N TYR A 47 -8.26 -9.11 5.08
CA TYR A 47 -7.09 -9.06 4.19
C TYR A 47 -5.74 -9.15 4.92
N THR A 48 -5.74 -9.50 6.20
CA THR A 48 -4.53 -9.63 7.03
C THR A 48 -4.53 -11.00 7.70
N GLY A 49 -3.38 -11.67 7.72
CA GLY A 49 -3.17 -12.93 8.40
C GLY A 49 -3.14 -12.78 9.92
N SER A 50 -2.91 -13.90 10.60
CA SER A 50 -2.98 -14.00 12.07
C SER A 50 -1.95 -13.17 12.82
N ASP A 51 -0.84 -12.79 12.18
CA ASP A 51 0.20 -11.94 12.79
C ASP A 51 -0.13 -10.45 12.73
N MET A 52 -1.28 -10.08 12.14
CA MET A 52 -1.75 -8.71 12.02
C MET A 52 -0.83 -7.78 11.21
N VAL A 53 0.11 -8.33 10.44
CA VAL A 53 1.05 -7.59 9.62
C VAL A 53 1.01 -8.07 8.17
N HIS A 54 1.18 -9.38 7.96
CA HIS A 54 1.24 -9.96 6.62
C HIS A 54 -0.16 -10.20 6.06
N PRO A 55 -0.34 -10.15 4.73
CA PRO A 55 -1.60 -10.54 4.11
C PRO A 55 -1.89 -12.03 4.34
N GLY A 56 -3.16 -12.40 4.49
CA GLY A 56 -3.60 -13.78 4.24
C GLY A 56 -3.84 -14.01 2.73
N ASP A 57 -4.31 -15.18 2.34
CA ASP A 57 -4.54 -15.55 0.94
C ASP A 57 -5.41 -14.53 0.18
N ALA A 58 -6.59 -14.20 0.73
CA ALA A 58 -7.46 -13.17 0.16
C ALA A 58 -6.79 -11.78 0.13
N GLY A 59 -5.94 -11.49 1.12
CA GLY A 59 -5.18 -10.26 1.19
C GLY A 59 -4.15 -10.14 0.06
N HIS A 60 -3.43 -11.21 -0.26
CA HIS A 60 -2.48 -11.23 -1.38
C HIS A 60 -3.19 -10.95 -2.71
N VAL A 61 -4.31 -11.63 -2.97
CA VAL A 61 -5.11 -11.43 -4.19
C VAL A 61 -5.63 -9.99 -4.28
N TYR A 62 -6.30 -9.53 -3.23
CA TYR A 62 -6.90 -8.19 -3.21
C TYR A 62 -5.86 -7.09 -3.38
N ARG A 63 -4.75 -7.14 -2.63
CA ARG A 63 -3.66 -6.16 -2.74
C ARG A 63 -3.02 -6.19 -4.12
N GLY A 64 -2.77 -7.38 -4.68
CA GLY A 64 -2.21 -7.54 -6.02
C GLY A 64 -3.09 -6.89 -7.10
N MET A 65 -4.41 -7.09 -7.04
CA MET A 65 -5.35 -6.44 -7.96
C MET A 65 -5.35 -4.91 -7.81
N GLN A 66 -5.37 -4.40 -6.58
CA GLN A 66 -5.36 -2.96 -6.32
C GLN A 66 -4.07 -2.29 -6.80
N MET A 67 -2.94 -2.98 -6.71
CA MET A 67 -1.66 -2.55 -7.29
C MET A 67 -1.72 -2.55 -8.81
N ALA A 68 -2.21 -3.63 -9.44
CA ALA A 68 -2.32 -3.74 -10.88
C ALA A 68 -3.18 -2.61 -11.49
N ILE A 69 -4.36 -2.33 -10.92
CA ILE A 69 -5.25 -1.25 -11.35
C ILE A 69 -4.57 0.12 -11.28
N ARG A 70 -3.79 0.38 -10.22
CA ARG A 70 -3.11 1.67 -10.04
C ARG A 70 -1.94 1.83 -10.97
N VAL A 71 -1.16 0.77 -11.19
CA VAL A 71 -0.09 0.76 -12.19
C VAL A 71 -0.66 1.04 -13.58
N SER A 72 -1.79 0.42 -13.96
CA SER A 72 -2.40 0.66 -15.26
C SER A 72 -2.94 2.08 -15.44
N ASN A 73 -3.34 2.76 -14.36
CA ASN A 73 -3.81 4.14 -14.41
C ASN A 73 -2.68 5.19 -14.45
N GLN A 74 -1.42 4.76 -14.33
CA GLN A 74 -0.24 5.62 -14.42
C GLN A 74 0.47 5.52 -15.79
N LEU A 75 0.00 4.62 -16.67
CA LEU A 75 0.42 4.48 -18.07
C LEU A 75 -0.54 5.26 -18.98
#